data_AF-A0A847VAX3-F1
#
_entry.id   AF-A0A847VAX3-F1
#
_cell.length_a   1.000
_cell.length_b   1.000
_cell.length_c   1.000
_cell.angle_alpha   90.00
_cell.angle_beta   90.00
_cell.angle_gamma   90.00
#
_symmetry.space_group_name_H-M   'P 1'
#
loop_
_entity.id
_entity.type
_entity.pdbx_description
1 polymer ?
#
loop_
_entity_poly.entity_id
_entity_poly.type
_entity_poly.pdbx_seq_one_letter_code
_entity_poly.pdbx_strand_id
1 'polypeptide(L)'
;MRLEALQQAGADRHERTPARAALRDGARDRTPVTPYGDRVLAGPRFRERPFETRVLERDARVEKALVNAVAGSYLQDVSTRKVEAVVSHLGIDPLSPSSVSRIAQDLNREVQEFLTRSIEQPSPIFSSLHRAARPGTDPRTSRKPCW
;
A
#
# COMPACT_ATOMS: atom_id res chain seq x y z
N MET A 1 -4.48 -17.47 2.13
CA MET A 1 -5.40 -17.53 0.96
C MET A 1 -6.53 -18.55 1.10
N ARG A 2 -6.31 -19.84 1.43
CA ARG A 2 -7.41 -20.82 1.53
C ARG A 2 -8.53 -20.39 2.49
N LEU A 3 -8.18 -19.87 3.67
CA LEU A 3 -9.14 -19.41 4.68
C LEU A 3 -9.98 -18.21 4.18
N GLU A 4 -9.34 -17.20 3.60
CA GLU A 4 -10.05 -16.05 3.00
C GLU A 4 -11.00 -16.50 1.88
N ALA A 5 -10.57 -17.47 1.07
CA ALA A 5 -11.43 -18.04 0.03
C ALA A 5 -12.61 -18.82 0.61
N LEU A 6 -12.50 -19.40 1.81
CA LEU A 6 -13.61 -20.06 2.49
C LEU A 6 -14.59 -19.02 3.02
N GLN A 7 -14.09 -17.96 3.64
CA GLN A 7 -14.90 -16.84 4.11
C GLN A 7 -15.67 -16.18 2.96
N GLN A 8 -15.05 -16.00 1.79
CA GLN A 8 -15.71 -15.42 0.63
C GLN A 8 -16.66 -16.39 -0.08
N ALA A 9 -16.35 -17.68 -0.14
CA ALA A 9 -17.24 -18.65 -0.81
C ALA A 9 -18.40 -19.09 0.10
N GLY A 10 -18.25 -18.97 1.43
CA GLY A 10 -19.21 -19.48 2.42
C GLY A 10 -19.25 -21.01 2.52
N ALA A 11 -18.29 -21.71 1.91
CA ALA A 11 -18.23 -23.17 1.82
C ALA A 11 -16.80 -23.63 1.51
N ASP A 12 -16.42 -24.84 1.94
CA ASP A 12 -15.16 -25.45 1.50
C ASP A 12 -15.27 -26.03 0.08
N ARG A 13 -14.13 -26.49 -0.47
CA ARG A 13 -14.04 -27.06 -1.80
C ARG A 13 -14.92 -28.31 -1.92
N HIS A 14 -15.83 -28.30 -2.90
CA HIS A 14 -16.80 -29.37 -3.19
C HIS A 14 -17.90 -29.60 -2.13
N GLU A 15 -17.94 -28.81 -1.05
CA GLU A 15 -19.04 -28.87 -0.08
C GLU A 15 -20.37 -28.46 -0.72
N ARG A 16 -21.47 -29.13 -0.40
CA ARG A 16 -22.80 -28.76 -0.92
C ARG A 16 -23.56 -28.01 0.16
N THR A 17 -23.66 -26.70 -0.01
CA THR A 17 -24.28 -25.83 0.99
C THR A 17 -25.15 -24.80 0.26
N PRO A 18 -26.41 -24.58 0.69
CA PRO A 18 -27.29 -23.58 0.08
C PRO A 18 -26.77 -22.14 0.27
N ALA A 19 -25.91 -21.91 1.28
CA ALA A 19 -25.29 -20.62 1.56
C ALA A 19 -24.04 -20.31 0.70
N ARG A 20 -23.70 -21.16 -0.27
CA ARG A 20 -22.50 -20.96 -1.11
C ARG A 20 -22.67 -19.73 -2.02
N ALA A 21 -21.73 -18.81 -1.92
CA ALA A 21 -21.72 -17.57 -2.71
C ALA A 21 -20.87 -17.64 -3.99
N ALA A 22 -19.88 -18.55 -4.07
CA ALA A 22 -18.98 -18.65 -5.22
C ALA A 22 -18.40 -20.06 -5.40
N LEU A 23 -18.12 -20.46 -6.65
CA LEU A 23 -17.46 -21.70 -7.03
C LEU A 23 -15.98 -21.45 -7.37
N ARG A 24 -15.12 -22.35 -6.90
CA ARG A 24 -13.67 -22.30 -7.16
C ARG A 24 -13.31 -23.04 -8.45
N ASP A 25 -12.52 -22.41 -9.30
CA ASP A 25 -12.04 -22.92 -10.58
C ASP A 25 -10.51 -22.99 -10.61
N GLY A 26 -9.96 -23.87 -9.78
CA GLY A 26 -8.52 -24.04 -9.63
C GLY A 26 -7.84 -22.85 -8.93
N ALA A 27 -6.54 -22.72 -9.19
CA ALA A 27 -5.70 -21.67 -8.65
C ALA A 27 -4.77 -21.15 -9.75
N ARG A 28 -4.35 -19.89 -9.60
CA ARG A 28 -3.33 -19.26 -10.42
C ARG A 28 -2.13 -18.93 -9.54
N ASP A 29 -0.97 -19.43 -9.94
CA ASP A 29 0.27 -19.10 -9.26
C ASP A 29 0.67 -17.67 -9.55
N ARG A 30 1.11 -16.98 -8.50
CA ARG A 30 1.70 -15.65 -8.57
C ARG A 30 2.90 -15.59 -7.64
N THR A 31 3.87 -14.76 -8.00
CA THR A 31 5.08 -14.53 -7.21
C THR A 31 5.09 -13.08 -6.73
N PRO A 32 4.30 -12.74 -5.70
CA PRO A 32 4.39 -11.42 -5.11
C PRO A 32 5.69 -11.25 -4.32
N VAL A 33 6.12 -10.01 -4.30
CA VAL A 33 7.20 -9.48 -3.49
C VAL A 33 6.73 -9.35 -2.06
N THR A 34 7.43 -10.02 -1.17
CA THR A 34 7.21 -9.88 0.28
C THR A 34 8.47 -9.31 0.93
N PRO A 35 8.39 -8.76 2.15
CA PRO A 35 9.57 -8.38 2.92
C PRO A 35 10.58 -9.52 3.12
N TYR A 36 10.14 -10.77 2.97
CA TYR A 36 10.95 -11.98 3.10
C TYR A 36 11.41 -12.54 1.74
N GLY A 37 11.38 -11.71 0.69
CA GLY A 37 11.71 -12.07 -0.69
C GLY A 37 10.53 -12.55 -1.52
N ASP A 38 10.82 -13.05 -2.70
CA ASP A 38 9.82 -13.56 -3.64
C ASP A 38 9.24 -14.89 -3.15
N ARG A 39 7.91 -14.97 -3.09
CA ARG A 39 7.19 -16.17 -2.64
C ARG A 39 6.17 -16.59 -3.68
N VAL A 40 6.22 -17.85 -4.12
CA VAL A 40 5.19 -18.42 -4.99
C VAL A 40 3.95 -18.72 -4.15
N LEU A 41 2.84 -18.08 -4.50
CA LEU A 41 1.55 -18.24 -3.83
C LEU A 41 0.48 -18.64 -4.86
N ALA A 42 -0.24 -19.72 -4.56
CA ALA A 42 -1.38 -20.16 -5.35
C ALA A 42 -2.64 -19.37 -4.96
N GLY A 43 -3.05 -18.44 -5.81
CA GLY A 43 -4.27 -17.65 -5.65
C GLY A 43 -5.51 -18.40 -6.14
N PRO A 44 -6.51 -18.69 -5.28
CA PRO A 44 -7.77 -19.28 -5.72
C PRO A 44 -8.45 -18.44 -6.80
N ARG A 45 -9.04 -19.11 -7.81
CA ARG A 45 -9.87 -18.46 -8.81
C ARG A 45 -11.34 -18.76 -8.51
N PHE A 46 -12.18 -17.74 -8.48
CA PHE A 46 -13.64 -17.92 -8.45
C PHE A 46 -14.22 -17.73 -9.86
N ARG A 47 -15.36 -18.36 -10.12
CA ARG A 47 -16.05 -18.27 -11.43
C ARG A 47 -16.86 -17.00 -11.57
N GLU A 48 -17.51 -16.61 -10.49
CA GLU A 48 -18.52 -15.55 -10.46
C GLU A 48 -17.90 -14.18 -10.22
N ARG A 49 -16.78 -14.13 -9.46
CA ARG A 49 -16.13 -12.88 -9.07
C ARG A 49 -14.62 -13.02 -8.94
N PRO A 50 -13.88 -11.91 -8.84
CA PRO A 50 -12.46 -11.96 -8.50
C PRO A 50 -12.26 -12.43 -7.05
N PHE A 51 -11.15 -13.12 -6.79
CA PHE A 51 -10.70 -13.40 -5.43
C PHE A 51 -9.95 -12.18 -4.89
N GLU A 52 -10.38 -11.68 -3.73
CA GLU A 52 -9.76 -10.55 -3.05
C GLU A 52 -9.01 -11.03 -1.82
N THR A 53 -7.89 -10.39 -1.47
CA THR A 53 -7.14 -10.72 -0.25
C THR A 53 -6.86 -9.49 0.58
N ARG A 54 -6.72 -9.69 1.90
CA ARG A 54 -6.30 -8.60 2.79
C ARG A 54 -4.80 -8.32 2.69
N VAL A 55 -4.01 -9.33 2.32
CA VAL A 55 -2.55 -9.26 2.26
C VAL A 55 -2.05 -8.66 0.94
N LEU A 56 -2.71 -9.02 -0.17
CA LEU A 56 -2.32 -8.63 -1.52
C LEU A 56 -3.52 -8.02 -2.25
N GLU A 57 -3.28 -7.02 -3.08
CA GLU A 57 -4.29 -6.65 -4.07
C GLU A 57 -4.32 -7.68 -5.19
N ARG A 58 -5.37 -7.63 -6.02
CA ARG A 58 -5.62 -8.64 -7.06
C ARG A 58 -4.43 -8.80 -8.00
N ASP A 59 -3.96 -7.68 -8.54
CA ASP A 59 -2.90 -7.63 -9.54
C ASP A 59 -1.62 -6.94 -9.03
N ALA A 60 -1.54 -6.69 -7.72
CA ALA A 60 -0.34 -6.12 -7.12
C ALA A 60 0.80 -7.15 -7.12
N ARG A 61 1.97 -6.69 -7.57
CA ARG A 61 3.23 -7.43 -7.41
C ARG A 61 3.75 -7.32 -5.98
N VAL A 62 3.37 -6.28 -5.24
CA VAL A 62 3.94 -5.98 -3.92
C VAL A 62 2.90 -6.24 -2.83
N GLU A 63 3.33 -6.81 -1.71
CA GLU A 63 2.51 -6.97 -0.51
C GLU A 63 2.08 -5.63 0.09
N LYS A 64 0.83 -5.53 0.55
CA LYS A 64 0.32 -4.32 1.22
C LYS A 64 1.13 -3.92 2.46
N ALA A 65 1.68 -4.90 3.18
CA ALA A 65 2.54 -4.63 4.32
C ALA A 65 3.77 -3.79 3.94
N LEU A 66 4.36 -4.03 2.77
CA LEU A 66 5.53 -3.28 2.30
C LEU A 66 5.14 -1.86 1.87
N VAL A 67 4.00 -1.71 1.20
CA VAL A 67 3.42 -0.39 0.88
C VAL A 67 3.16 0.42 2.15
N ASN A 68 2.56 -0.22 3.17
CA ASN A 68 2.30 0.40 4.46
C ASN A 68 3.57 0.75 5.22
N ALA A 69 4.63 -0.06 5.12
CA ALA A 69 5.92 0.26 5.73
C ALA A 69 6.56 1.51 5.09
N VAL A 70 6.46 1.65 3.76
CA VAL A 70 6.90 2.86 3.05
C VAL A 70 6.06 4.07 3.48
N ALA A 71 4.73 3.94 3.52
CA ALA A 71 3.85 5.01 3.99
C ALA A 71 4.14 5.42 5.45
N GLY A 72 4.38 4.45 6.34
CA GLY A 72 4.76 4.69 7.74
C GLY A 72 6.09 5.41 7.87
N SER A 73 7.07 5.10 7.02
CA SER A 73 8.34 5.83 6.99
C SER A 73 8.18 7.29 6.56
N TYR A 74 7.24 7.58 5.65
CA TYR A 74 6.91 8.93 5.24
C TYR A 74 6.33 9.74 6.41
N LEU A 75 5.43 9.15 7.22
CA LEU A 75 4.89 9.77 8.43
C LEU A 75 5.96 10.07 9.48
N GLN A 76 7.08 9.34 9.46
CA GLN A 76 8.21 9.54 10.37
C GLN A 76 9.23 10.57 9.87
N ASP A 77 8.90 11.36 8.83
CA ASP A 77 9.81 12.32 8.17
C ASP A 77 11.10 11.64 7.63
N VAL A 78 11.07 10.34 7.33
CA VAL A 78 12.21 9.64 6.72
C VAL A 78 12.27 10.01 5.24
N SER A 79 13.44 10.46 4.78
CA SER A 79 13.60 10.81 3.36
C SER A 79 13.42 9.59 2.47
N THR A 80 12.76 9.76 1.32
CA THR A 80 12.54 8.69 0.32
C THR A 80 13.85 8.02 -0.09
N ARG A 81 14.93 8.80 -0.24
CA ARG A 81 16.29 8.29 -0.52
C ARG A 81 16.82 7.36 0.57
N LYS A 82 16.50 7.61 1.85
CA LYS A 82 16.90 6.74 2.95
C LYS A 82 16.09 5.45 2.95
N VAL A 83 14.81 5.51 2.60
CA VAL A 83 13.97 4.32 2.40
C VAL A 83 14.50 3.48 1.24
N GLU A 84 14.80 4.10 0.10
CA GLU A 84 15.43 3.44 -1.06
C GLU A 84 16.73 2.74 -0.67
N ALA A 85 17.62 3.42 0.04
CA ALA A 85 18.89 2.84 0.51
C ALA A 85 18.67 1.60 1.40
N VAL A 86 17.69 1.63 2.31
CA VAL A 86 17.35 0.49 3.18
C VAL A 86 16.76 -0.66 2.36
N VAL A 87 15.86 -0.38 1.43
CA VAL A 87 15.26 -1.39 0.56
C VAL A 87 16.31 -2.08 -0.31
N SER A 88 17.25 -1.31 -0.89
CA SER A 88 18.40 -1.87 -1.63
C SER A 88 19.29 -2.72 -0.73
N HIS A 89 19.50 -2.33 0.52
CA HIS A 89 20.31 -3.11 1.48
C HIS A 89 19.66 -4.43 1.89
N LEU A 90 18.32 -4.46 1.96
CA LEU A 90 17.56 -5.65 2.37
C LEU A 90 17.44 -6.70 1.26
N GLY A 91 17.98 -6.44 0.06
CA GLY A 91 17.92 -7.40 -1.05
C GLY A 91 16.48 -7.68 -1.52
N ILE A 92 15.55 -6.76 -1.25
CA ILE A 92 14.20 -6.80 -1.79
C ILE A 92 14.28 -6.26 -3.23
N ASP A 93 14.91 -7.04 -4.11
CA ASP A 93 15.21 -6.72 -5.52
C ASP A 93 14.06 -6.06 -6.31
N PRO A 94 12.78 -6.38 -6.08
CA PRO A 94 11.71 -5.85 -6.93
C PRO A 94 11.02 -4.58 -6.41
N LEU A 95 11.40 -4.03 -5.24
CA LEU A 95 10.91 -2.70 -4.85
C LEU A 95 11.88 -1.62 -5.35
N SER A 96 11.82 -1.35 -6.65
CA SER A 96 12.70 -0.36 -7.29
C SER A 96 12.52 1.04 -6.67
N PRO A 97 13.55 1.91 -6.73
CA PRO A 97 13.41 3.32 -6.36
C PRO A 97 12.20 4.00 -7.03
N SER A 98 11.94 3.67 -8.29
CA SER A 98 10.76 4.13 -9.02
C SER A 98 9.43 3.67 -8.42
N SER A 99 9.37 2.49 -7.80
CA SER A 99 8.17 1.99 -7.10
C SER A 99 7.94 2.74 -5.79
N VAL A 100 9.00 2.99 -5.01
CA VAL A 100 8.95 3.80 -3.79
C VAL A 100 8.49 5.22 -4.11
N SER A 101 9.05 5.81 -5.16
CA SER A 101 8.69 7.16 -5.62
C SER A 101 7.22 7.25 -6.04
N ARG A 102 6.69 6.25 -6.76
CA ARG A 102 5.26 6.19 -7.13
C ARG A 102 4.35 6.13 -5.89
N ILE A 103 4.66 5.25 -4.94
CA ILE A 103 3.90 5.14 -3.68
C ILE A 103 3.90 6.47 -2.93
N ALA A 104 5.06 7.13 -2.84
CA ALA A 104 5.17 8.43 -2.20
C ALA A 104 4.39 9.53 -2.94
N GLN A 105 4.33 9.50 -4.27
CA GLN A 105 3.54 10.46 -5.06
C GLN A 105 2.04 10.26 -4.89
N ASP A 106 1.59 9.01 -4.89
CA ASP A 106 0.18 8.68 -4.65
C ASP A 106 -0.25 9.16 -3.27
N LEU A 107 0.58 8.93 -2.24
CA LEU A 107 0.34 9.45 -0.90
C LEU A 107 0.35 10.99 -0.86
N ASN A 108 1.28 11.63 -1.54
CA ASN A 108 1.34 13.09 -1.59
C ASN A 108 0.09 13.68 -2.26
N ARG A 109 -0.47 13.02 -3.28
CA ARG A 109 -1.74 13.43 -3.90
C ARG A 109 -2.87 13.42 -2.88
N GLU A 110 -3.04 12.33 -2.14
CA GLU A 110 -4.06 12.23 -1.08
C GLU A 110 -3.89 13.30 0.00
N VAL A 111 -2.64 13.57 0.41
CA VAL A 111 -2.34 14.65 1.36
C VAL A 111 -2.69 16.03 0.77
N GLN A 112 -2.41 16.30 -0.50
CA GLN A 112 -2.79 17.57 -1.14
C GLN A 112 -4.31 17.71 -1.24
N GLU A 113 -5.04 16.66 -1.57
CA GLU A 113 -6.51 16.66 -1.57
C GLU A 113 -7.06 16.96 -0.18
N PHE A 114 -6.47 16.36 0.87
CA PHE A 114 -6.83 16.65 2.24
C PHE A 114 -6.56 18.12 2.62
N LEU A 115 -5.42 18.68 2.21
CA LEU A 115 -5.06 20.08 2.50
C LEU A 115 -5.90 21.11 1.73
N THR A 116 -6.41 20.75 0.56
CA THR A 116 -7.21 21.63 -0.31
C THR A 116 -8.71 21.49 -0.10
N ARG A 117 -9.15 20.47 0.66
CA ARG A 117 -10.55 20.26 1.04
C ARG A 117 -11.11 21.48 1.78
N SER A 118 -12.31 21.92 1.36
CA SER A 118 -13.04 23.00 2.03
C SER A 118 -13.38 22.63 3.47
N ILE A 119 -13.14 23.57 4.39
CA ILE A 119 -13.47 23.42 5.81
C ILE A 119 -14.83 24.07 6.02
N GLU A 120 -15.88 23.25 6.18
CA GLU A 120 -17.27 23.73 6.28
C GLU A 120 -17.57 24.49 7.58
N GLN A 121 -16.79 24.24 8.64
CA GLN A 121 -16.99 24.90 9.93
C GLN A 121 -15.68 25.45 10.49
N PRO A 122 -15.65 26.73 10.91
CA PRO A 122 -14.49 27.30 11.56
C PRO A 122 -14.24 26.59 12.90
N SER A 123 -13.03 26.06 13.09
CA SER A 123 -12.65 25.48 14.37
C SER A 123 -12.47 26.59 15.42
N PRO A 124 -13.03 26.45 16.64
CA PRO A 124 -12.99 27.50 17.66
C PRO A 124 -11.61 27.73 18.30
N ILE A 125 -10.60 26.89 18.03
CA ILE A 125 -9.26 27.00 18.59
C ILE A 125 -8.23 26.89 17.46
N PHE A 126 -7.31 27.85 17.36
CA PHE A 126 -6.15 27.79 16.48
C PHE A 126 -4.89 27.58 17.33
N SER A 127 -4.17 26.48 17.10
CA SER A 127 -2.87 26.22 17.74
C SER A 127 -1.75 26.49 16.75
N SER A 128 -0.82 27.39 17.09
CA SER A 128 0.42 27.57 16.33
C SER A 128 1.51 26.65 16.87
N LEU A 129 2.18 25.93 15.95
CA LEU A 129 3.38 25.17 16.25
C LEU A 129 4.54 25.80 15.48
N HIS A 130 5.53 26.34 16.20
CA HIS A 130 6.72 26.91 15.60
C HIS A 130 7.78 25.82 15.45
N ARG A 131 8.12 25.47 14.21
CA ARG A 131 9.25 24.59 13.87
C ARG A 131 10.37 25.47 13.33
N ALA A 132 11.60 25.29 13.82
CA ALA A 132 12.77 25.95 13.27
C ALA A 132 12.97 25.51 11.81
N ALA A 133 12.71 26.39 10.86
CA ALA A 133 13.07 26.17 9.46
C ALA A 133 14.58 26.36 9.31
N ARG A 134 15.23 25.50 8.51
CA ARG A 134 16.66 25.69 8.21
C ARG A 134 16.85 27.03 7.47
N PRO A 135 17.71 27.94 7.96
CA PRO A 135 17.94 29.22 7.32
C PRO A 135 18.55 29.01 5.93
N GLY A 136 18.01 29.68 4.91
CA GLY A 136 18.44 29.55 3.51
C GLY A 136 17.55 28.70 2.61
N THR A 137 16.46 28.14 3.14
CA THR A 137 15.46 27.42 2.33
C THR A 137 14.41 28.42 1.84
N ASP A 138 14.46 28.81 0.56
CA ASP A 138 13.39 29.61 -0.04
C ASP A 138 12.05 28.87 0.11
N PRO A 139 11.00 29.49 0.68
CA PRO A 139 9.69 28.85 0.85
C PRO A 139 9.05 28.39 -0.48
N ARG A 140 9.43 28.98 -1.62
CA ARG A 140 9.00 28.55 -2.96
C ARG A 140 9.80 27.35 -3.51
N THR A 141 10.97 27.09 -2.93
CA THR A 141 11.93 26.08 -3.39
C THR A 141 12.01 24.89 -2.42
N SER A 142 11.51 25.02 -1.18
CA SER A 142 11.52 23.96 -0.15
C SER A 142 10.48 22.85 -0.32
N ARG A 143 9.48 23.06 -1.18
CA ARG A 143 8.52 22.03 -1.62
C ARG A 143 8.76 21.62 -3.08
N LYS A 144 10.02 21.58 -3.53
CA LYS A 144 10.30 20.85 -4.76
C LYS A 144 10.21 19.36 -4.45
N PRO A 145 9.32 18.59 -5.10
CA PRO A 145 9.36 17.14 -4.99
C PRO A 145 10.73 16.71 -5.50
N CYS A 146 11.58 16.21 -4.60
CA CYS A 146 12.77 15.51 -5.00
C CYS A 146 12.30 14.21 -5.66
N TRP A 147 12.23 14.23 -6.99
CA TRP A 147 12.34 13.03 -7.81
C TRP A 147 13.76 12.48 -7.69
#